data_AF-A0A917NXN6-F1
#
_entry.id   AF-A0A917NXN6-F1
#
_cell.length_a   1.000
_cell.length_b   1.000
_cell.length_c   1.000
_cell.angle_alpha   90.00
_cell.angle_beta   90.00
_cell.angle_gamma   90.00
#
_symmetry.space_group_name_H-M   'P 1'
#
loop_
_entity.id
_entity.type
_entity.pdbx_description
1 polymer ?
#
loop_
_entity_poly.entity_id
_entity_poly.type
_entity_poly.pdbx_seq_one_letter_code
_entity_poly.pdbx_strand_id
1 'polypeptide(L)'
;MDGMTAGGVRALARIAARPDGCGGTALPVLESQGPLALRRTRASGAEARVMLVGAMSGRHGGDRLAVEAHVDEGARLDVRSAVATIALPGQTKEEARYDIRLTVADGGELRWLPEQLISAAGSELCVATRVDLGSAARLVLREEQVLGRAGEEPGRLASRLIVRVAGRTVLHQELACGPGAPGGWDGPAVLDGHRAVGQLVVVRPEFVAAAPRRPHTGGGRDARFARRARRLGECRGGRRAAAQAGAGPGAGAAGLALR
;
A
#
# COMPACT_ATOMS: atom_id res chain seq x y z
N MET A 1 -35.46 -24.40 1.53
CA MET A 1 -34.28 -24.01 2.32
C MET A 1 -33.24 -23.64 1.28
N ASP A 2 -33.34 -22.39 0.83
CA ASP A 2 -32.74 -21.94 -0.42
C ASP A 2 -31.23 -21.79 -0.27
N GLY A 3 -30.50 -22.37 -1.21
CA GLY A 3 -29.05 -22.30 -1.27
C GLY A 3 -28.61 -20.85 -1.42
N MET A 4 -28.02 -20.30 -0.36
CA MET A 4 -27.16 -19.12 -0.47
C MET A 4 -26.00 -19.48 -1.40
N THR A 5 -26.04 -18.96 -2.61
CA THR A 5 -24.85 -18.83 -3.44
C THR A 5 -23.89 -17.92 -2.67
N ALA A 6 -22.89 -18.52 -2.02
CA ALA A 6 -21.89 -17.84 -1.21
C ALA A 6 -20.92 -17.05 -2.11
N GLY A 7 -21.41 -15.95 -2.70
CA GLY A 7 -20.61 -15.02 -3.48
C GLY A 7 -19.86 -14.05 -2.56
N GLY A 8 -18.59 -13.79 -2.88
CA GLY A 8 -17.81 -12.77 -2.17
C GLY A 8 -18.38 -11.36 -2.30
N VAL A 9 -17.98 -10.46 -1.40
CA VAL A 9 -18.52 -9.10 -1.31
C VAL A 9 -17.91 -8.21 -2.39
N ARG A 10 -18.74 -7.35 -3.00
CA ARG A 10 -18.27 -6.31 -3.94
C ARG A 10 -18.51 -4.93 -3.36
N ALA A 11 -17.48 -4.11 -3.34
CA ALA A 11 -17.61 -2.74 -2.84
C ALA A 11 -16.62 -1.78 -3.50
N LEU A 12 -17.06 -0.54 -3.64
CA LEU A 12 -16.28 0.57 -4.17
C LEU A 12 -16.26 1.73 -3.18
N ALA A 13 -15.09 2.37 -3.03
CA ALA A 13 -14.94 3.65 -2.38
C ALA A 13 -14.34 4.68 -3.35
N ARG A 14 -14.90 5.89 -3.38
CA ARG A 14 -14.49 6.98 -4.27
C ARG A 14 -14.16 8.25 -3.49
N ILE A 15 -13.02 8.84 -3.81
CA ILE A 15 -12.55 10.12 -3.29
C ILE A 15 -12.28 11.05 -4.49
N ALA A 16 -12.85 12.24 -4.48
CA ALA A 16 -12.42 13.33 -5.36
C ALA A 16 -11.98 14.51 -4.50
N ALA A 17 -10.81 15.07 -4.80
CA ALA A 17 -10.23 16.21 -4.11
C ALA A 17 -10.06 17.37 -5.08
N ARG A 18 -10.62 18.54 -4.73
CA ARG A 18 -10.60 19.75 -5.56
C ARG A 18 -10.16 20.97 -4.74
N PRO A 19 -9.56 22.00 -5.35
CA PRO A 19 -9.39 23.28 -4.68
C PRO A 19 -10.73 23.81 -4.16
N ASP A 20 -10.75 24.38 -2.96
CA ASP A 20 -11.96 24.97 -2.37
C ASP A 20 -12.16 26.46 -2.73
N GLY A 21 -11.21 27.06 -3.44
CA GLY A 21 -11.20 28.49 -3.79
C GLY A 21 -10.68 29.41 -2.69
N CYS A 22 -10.39 28.89 -1.49
CA CYS A 22 -9.90 29.62 -0.32
C CYS A 22 -8.48 29.21 0.09
N GLY A 23 -7.75 28.52 -0.80
CA GLY A 23 -6.41 28.01 -0.54
C GLY A 23 -6.38 26.64 0.14
N GLY A 24 -7.51 25.95 0.22
CA GLY A 24 -7.64 24.59 0.74
C GLY A 24 -8.16 23.58 -0.29
N THR A 25 -8.45 22.37 0.20
CA THR A 25 -8.97 21.26 -0.61
C THR A 25 -10.33 20.81 -0.07
N ALA A 26 -11.34 20.83 -0.95
CA ALA A 26 -12.65 20.25 -0.72
C ALA A 26 -12.68 18.78 -1.19
N LEU A 27 -13.60 17.99 -0.60
CA LEU A 27 -13.85 16.60 -0.96
C LEU A 27 -15.29 16.46 -1.51
N PRO A 28 -15.56 16.91 -2.74
CA PRO A 28 -16.90 16.84 -3.33
C PRO A 28 -17.41 15.42 -3.54
N VAL A 29 -16.51 14.43 -3.63
CA VAL A 29 -16.86 13.00 -3.61
C VAL A 29 -16.12 12.34 -2.46
N LEU A 30 -16.88 11.76 -1.54
CA LEU A 30 -16.38 10.95 -0.43
C LEU A 30 -17.40 9.83 -0.16
N GLU A 31 -17.46 8.88 -1.09
CA GLU A 31 -18.49 7.85 -1.16
C GLU A 31 -17.88 6.48 -0.90
N SER A 32 -18.60 5.60 -0.19
CA SER A 32 -18.10 4.26 0.08
C SER A 32 -19.24 3.27 0.27
N GLN A 33 -19.07 2.09 -0.33
CA GLN A 33 -19.91 0.93 -0.10
C GLN A 33 -19.27 0.03 0.97
N GLY A 34 -20.10 -0.55 1.84
CA GLY A 34 -19.65 -1.57 2.77
C GLY A 34 -18.95 -2.72 2.03
N PRO A 35 -17.79 -3.20 2.50
CA PRO A 35 -17.25 -2.98 3.84
C PRO A 35 -16.19 -1.87 3.92
N LEU A 36 -16.10 -0.98 2.93
CA LEU A 36 -15.22 0.17 2.97
C LEU A 36 -15.97 1.36 3.58
N ALA A 37 -15.31 2.09 4.46
CA ALA A 37 -15.81 3.36 4.97
C ALA A 37 -14.73 4.43 4.83
N LEU A 38 -15.10 5.57 4.26
CA LEU A 38 -14.23 6.74 4.15
C LEU A 38 -14.63 7.78 5.20
N ARG A 39 -13.64 8.27 5.96
CA ARG A 39 -13.86 9.31 6.98
C ARG A 39 -12.93 10.48 6.75
N ARG A 40 -13.49 11.66 6.52
CA ARG A 40 -12.72 12.91 6.57
C ARG A 40 -12.20 13.11 7.99
N THR A 41 -10.94 13.46 8.13
CA THR A 41 -10.32 13.81 9.41
C THR A 41 -9.65 15.17 9.36
N ARG A 42 -9.24 15.68 10.51
CA ARG A 42 -8.59 16.99 10.62
C ARG A 42 -7.27 17.00 9.84
N ALA A 43 -7.12 18.01 9.00
CA ALA A 43 -5.89 18.29 8.26
C ALA A 43 -5.37 19.70 8.61
N SER A 44 -4.20 20.04 8.09
CA SER A 44 -3.52 21.32 8.31
C SER A 44 -3.18 21.98 6.99
N GLY A 45 -3.33 23.30 6.90
CA GLY A 45 -3.04 24.05 5.68
C GLY A 45 -3.99 23.66 4.54
N ALA A 46 -3.44 23.53 3.33
CA ALA A 46 -4.21 23.33 2.10
C ALA A 46 -4.69 21.89 1.85
N GLU A 47 -4.30 20.93 2.70
CA GLU A 47 -4.52 19.49 2.51
C GLU A 47 -5.90 19.04 3.04
N ALA A 48 -6.56 18.14 2.32
CA ALA A 48 -7.64 17.32 2.85
C ALA A 48 -7.12 15.95 3.31
N ARG A 49 -7.61 15.45 4.45
CA ARG A 49 -7.22 14.12 4.96
C ARG A 49 -8.40 13.15 5.04
N VAL A 50 -8.19 11.95 4.51
CA VAL A 50 -9.17 10.87 4.50
C VAL A 50 -8.58 9.62 5.17
N MET A 51 -9.34 9.04 6.09
CA MET A 51 -9.06 7.74 6.68
C MET A 51 -9.95 6.69 6.01
N LEU A 52 -9.31 5.70 5.39
CA LEU A 52 -9.94 4.47 4.93
C LEU A 52 -10.08 3.50 6.10
N VAL A 53 -11.29 3.03 6.33
CA VAL A 53 -11.62 2.10 7.40
C VAL A 53 -12.21 0.85 6.77
N GLY A 54 -11.61 -0.30 7.06
CA GLY A 54 -12.26 -1.60 6.80
C GLY A 54 -13.28 -1.86 7.91
N ALA A 55 -14.56 -1.96 7.54
CA ALA A 55 -15.66 -2.20 8.48
C ALA A 55 -15.90 -3.70 8.76
N MET A 56 -15.15 -4.60 8.12
CA MET A 56 -15.21 -6.06 8.31
C MET A 56 -13.89 -6.59 8.87
N SER A 57 -13.94 -7.80 9.43
CA SER A 57 -12.81 -8.51 10.07
C SER A 57 -11.63 -8.82 9.12
N GLY A 58 -11.85 -8.80 7.80
CA GLY A 58 -10.81 -8.98 6.78
C GLY A 58 -11.41 -9.24 5.40
N ARG A 59 -10.56 -9.31 4.37
CA ARG A 59 -10.96 -9.71 3.01
C ARG A 59 -10.98 -11.23 2.92
N HIS A 60 -12.10 -11.80 2.53
CA HIS A 60 -12.27 -13.25 2.39
C HIS A 60 -12.24 -13.65 0.92
N GLY A 61 -12.00 -14.94 0.67
CA GLY A 61 -12.00 -15.49 -0.69
C GLY A 61 -13.24 -15.09 -1.49
N GLY A 62 -13.03 -14.65 -2.73
CA GLY A 62 -14.05 -14.15 -3.64
C GLY A 62 -14.41 -12.66 -3.50
N ASP A 63 -13.99 -11.97 -2.44
CA ASP A 63 -14.24 -10.53 -2.27
C ASP A 63 -13.61 -9.72 -3.41
N ARG A 64 -14.28 -8.68 -3.89
CA ARG A 64 -13.76 -7.73 -4.90
C ARG A 64 -14.00 -6.31 -4.45
N LEU A 65 -12.94 -5.70 -3.94
CA LEU A 65 -13.01 -4.38 -3.33
C LEU A 65 -12.18 -3.41 -4.16
N ALA A 66 -12.67 -2.19 -4.33
CA ALA A 66 -11.99 -1.15 -5.10
C ALA A 66 -11.95 0.18 -4.35
N VAL A 67 -10.83 0.91 -4.48
CA VAL A 67 -10.71 2.30 -4.06
C VAL A 67 -10.24 3.14 -5.24
N GLU A 68 -10.96 4.22 -5.51
CA GLU A 68 -10.61 5.20 -6.53
C GLU A 68 -10.39 6.55 -5.85
N ALA A 69 -9.25 7.18 -6.12
CA ALA A 69 -8.95 8.52 -5.64
C ALA A 69 -8.50 9.41 -6.80
N HIS A 70 -9.19 10.54 -6.96
CA HIS A 70 -8.89 11.55 -7.96
C HIS A 70 -8.51 12.86 -7.26
N VAL A 71 -7.40 13.47 -7.69
CA VAL A 71 -6.91 14.75 -7.17
C VAL A 71 -6.78 15.71 -8.35
N ASP A 72 -7.63 16.74 -8.36
CA ASP A 72 -7.65 17.77 -9.38
C ASP A 72 -6.43 18.70 -9.25
N GLU A 73 -6.24 19.56 -10.26
CA GLU A 73 -5.16 20.54 -10.29
C GLU A 73 -5.17 21.42 -9.04
N GLY A 74 -4.01 21.57 -8.42
CA GLY A 74 -3.81 22.38 -7.21
C GLY A 74 -4.37 21.78 -5.91
N ALA A 75 -5.12 20.66 -5.96
CA ALA A 75 -5.63 20.00 -4.77
C ALA A 75 -4.55 19.14 -4.07
N ARG A 76 -4.71 18.96 -2.75
CA ARG A 76 -3.79 18.14 -1.93
C ARG A 76 -4.57 17.17 -1.06
N LEU A 77 -4.28 15.88 -1.21
CA LEU A 77 -4.97 14.80 -0.52
C LEU A 77 -3.99 13.88 0.22
N ASP A 78 -4.22 13.65 1.52
CA ASP A 78 -3.56 12.59 2.30
C ASP A 78 -4.59 11.51 2.64
N VAL A 79 -4.38 10.32 2.09
CA VAL A 79 -5.18 9.13 2.37
C VAL A 79 -4.36 8.17 3.22
N ARG A 80 -4.93 7.75 4.35
CA ARG A 80 -4.37 6.71 5.22
C ARG A 80 -5.42 5.64 5.48
N SER A 81 -5.04 4.57 6.15
CA SER A 81 -6.02 3.66 6.75
C SER A 81 -5.95 3.72 8.27
N ALA A 82 -7.09 3.46 8.92
CA ALA A 82 -7.16 3.44 10.37
C ALA A 82 -6.50 2.20 10.97
N VAL A 83 -6.51 1.10 10.21
CA VAL A 83 -6.01 -0.21 10.61
C VAL A 83 -5.33 -0.89 9.42
N ALA A 84 -4.54 -1.92 9.74
CA ALA A 84 -4.01 -2.84 8.74
C ALA A 84 -5.17 -3.52 7.98
N THR A 85 -4.96 -3.78 6.69
CA THR A 85 -5.86 -4.64 5.92
C THR A 85 -5.44 -6.08 6.15
N ILE A 86 -6.34 -6.96 6.57
CA ILE A 86 -6.04 -8.39 6.74
C ILE A 86 -6.79 -9.17 5.65
N ALA A 87 -6.08 -9.98 4.88
CA ALA A 87 -6.68 -11.02 4.05
C ALA A 87 -6.79 -12.30 4.85
N LEU A 88 -7.97 -12.91 4.81
CA LEU A 88 -8.39 -14.07 5.59
C LEU A 88 -8.80 -15.20 4.64
N PRO A 89 -8.74 -16.46 5.10
CA PRO A 89 -9.24 -17.59 4.34
C PRO A 89 -10.74 -17.42 4.04
N GLY A 90 -11.14 -17.66 2.79
CA GLY A 90 -12.55 -17.72 2.38
C GLY A 90 -13.15 -19.11 2.60
N GLN A 91 -14.48 -19.20 2.58
CA GLN A 91 -15.17 -20.49 2.51
C GLN A 91 -15.02 -21.15 1.12
N THR A 92 -14.75 -20.35 0.10
CA THR A 92 -14.41 -20.80 -1.26
C THR A 92 -12.91 -20.64 -1.49
N LYS A 93 -12.37 -21.39 -2.47
CA LYS A 93 -11.01 -21.21 -2.98
C LYS A 93 -10.90 -20.05 -3.99
N GLU A 94 -11.90 -19.17 -4.05
CA GLU A 94 -11.82 -18.03 -4.96
C GLU A 94 -10.86 -16.97 -4.42
N GLU A 95 -10.05 -16.43 -5.31
CA GLU A 95 -9.13 -15.35 -4.99
C GLU A 95 -9.88 -14.06 -4.64
N ALA A 96 -9.50 -13.43 -3.52
CA ALA A 96 -9.94 -12.08 -3.18
C ALA A 96 -9.16 -11.05 -4.01
N ARG A 97 -9.82 -9.96 -4.41
CA ARG A 97 -9.21 -8.89 -5.21
C ARG A 97 -9.35 -7.53 -4.53
N TYR A 98 -8.26 -6.78 -4.55
CA TYR A 98 -8.22 -5.40 -4.10
C TYR A 98 -7.61 -4.49 -5.17
N ASP A 99 -8.45 -3.70 -5.83
CA ASP A 99 -8.07 -2.77 -6.89
C ASP A 99 -7.95 -1.34 -6.34
N ILE A 100 -6.81 -0.71 -6.55
CA ILE A 100 -6.54 0.68 -6.16
C ILE A 100 -6.26 1.47 -7.44
N ARG A 101 -7.02 2.54 -7.67
CA ARG A 101 -6.82 3.44 -8.83
C ARG A 101 -6.64 4.86 -8.33
N LEU A 102 -5.48 5.42 -8.61
CA LEU A 102 -5.10 6.76 -8.17
C LEU A 102 -4.84 7.63 -9.40
N THR A 103 -5.49 8.77 -9.48
CA THR A 103 -5.27 9.74 -10.56
C THR A 103 -4.99 11.11 -9.96
N VAL A 104 -3.91 11.74 -10.43
CA VAL A 104 -3.50 13.07 -9.95
C VAL A 104 -3.23 13.96 -11.15
N ALA A 105 -3.98 15.04 -11.27
CA ALA A 105 -3.79 16.04 -12.32
C ALA A 105 -2.49 16.85 -12.12
N ASP A 106 -2.10 17.62 -13.13
CA ASP A 106 -0.97 18.54 -13.02
C ASP A 106 -1.13 19.48 -11.83
N GLY A 107 -0.03 19.71 -11.09
CA GLY A 107 -0.04 20.54 -9.89
C GLY A 107 -0.76 19.93 -8.67
N GLY A 108 -1.45 18.79 -8.81
CA GLY A 108 -2.06 18.05 -7.70
C GLY A 108 -1.04 17.25 -6.87
N GLU A 109 -1.38 17.00 -5.59
CA GLU A 109 -0.54 16.19 -4.69
C GLU A 109 -1.36 15.11 -3.98
N LEU A 110 -0.88 13.86 -4.07
CA LEU A 110 -1.44 12.72 -3.35
C LEU A 110 -0.40 12.07 -2.42
N ARG A 111 -0.79 11.89 -1.17
CA ARG A 111 -0.09 11.04 -0.20
C ARG A 111 -0.96 9.81 0.07
N TRP A 112 -0.64 8.68 -0.58
CA TRP A 112 -1.29 7.39 -0.36
C TRP A 112 -0.48 6.56 0.62
N LEU A 113 -0.86 6.61 1.90
CA LEU A 113 -0.12 6.04 3.02
C LEU A 113 -1.00 5.10 3.88
N PRO A 114 -1.68 4.11 3.31
CA PRO A 114 -2.42 3.12 4.10
C PRO A 114 -1.48 2.32 4.99
N GLU A 115 -1.98 1.82 6.12
CA GLU A 115 -1.29 0.85 6.98
C GLU A 115 -1.06 -0.49 6.26
N GLN A 116 -0.34 -1.39 6.92
CA GLN A 116 0.14 -2.64 6.32
C GLN A 116 -0.99 -3.54 5.84
N LEU A 117 -0.71 -4.31 4.79
CA LEU A 117 -1.54 -5.42 4.35
C LEU A 117 -0.97 -6.73 4.91
N ILE A 118 -1.78 -7.53 5.58
CA ILE A 118 -1.39 -8.82 6.17
C ILE A 118 -2.07 -9.93 5.36
N SER A 119 -1.28 -10.84 4.78
CA SER A 119 -1.79 -12.08 4.15
C SER A 119 -1.73 -13.22 5.16
N ALA A 120 -2.84 -13.47 5.85
CA ALA A 120 -2.93 -14.52 6.88
C ALA A 120 -2.95 -15.93 6.28
N ALA A 121 -2.71 -16.96 7.08
CA ALA A 121 -2.66 -18.35 6.60
C ALA A 121 -3.96 -18.73 5.89
N GLY A 122 -3.82 -19.41 4.75
CA GLY A 122 -4.95 -19.85 3.93
C GLY A 122 -5.68 -18.73 3.17
N SER A 123 -5.24 -17.47 3.26
CA SER A 123 -5.76 -16.40 2.39
C SER A 123 -5.21 -16.52 0.97
N GLU A 124 -6.01 -16.12 -0.01
CA GLU A 124 -5.58 -15.93 -1.40
C GLU A 124 -5.99 -14.52 -1.85
N LEU A 125 -5.01 -13.63 -2.04
CA LEU A 125 -5.26 -12.23 -2.37
C LEU A 125 -4.46 -11.76 -3.59
N CYS A 126 -5.16 -11.11 -4.51
CA CYS A 126 -4.59 -10.28 -5.56
C CYS A 126 -4.78 -8.79 -5.25
N VAL A 127 -3.70 -8.01 -5.32
CA VAL A 127 -3.73 -6.54 -5.18
C VAL A 127 -3.23 -5.89 -6.45
N ALA A 128 -4.00 -4.95 -7.00
CA ALA A 128 -3.61 -4.21 -8.19
C ALA A 128 -3.70 -2.71 -7.94
N THR A 129 -2.54 -2.05 -7.89
CA THR A 129 -2.43 -0.60 -7.75
C THR A 129 -2.06 0.01 -9.10
N ARG A 130 -2.90 0.92 -9.59
CA ARG A 130 -2.66 1.71 -10.80
C ARG A 130 -2.65 3.18 -10.45
N VAL A 131 -1.60 3.86 -10.86
CA VAL A 131 -1.41 5.29 -10.64
C VAL A 131 -1.19 5.98 -11.97
N ASP A 132 -2.03 6.96 -12.29
CA ASP A 132 -1.89 7.81 -13.47
C ASP A 132 -1.66 9.26 -13.00
N LEU A 133 -0.49 9.80 -13.29
CA LEU A 133 -0.04 11.12 -12.85
C LEU A 133 0.11 12.06 -14.05
N GLY A 134 -0.29 13.31 -13.86
CA GLY A 134 0.08 14.43 -14.71
C GLY A 134 1.61 14.63 -14.74
N SER A 135 2.07 15.40 -15.72
CA SER A 135 3.47 15.81 -15.86
C SER A 135 4.03 16.58 -14.66
N ALA A 136 3.18 17.37 -14.00
CA ALA A 136 3.55 18.20 -12.85
C ALA A 136 2.95 17.69 -11.52
N ALA A 137 2.38 16.49 -11.52
CA ALA A 137 1.77 15.88 -10.35
C ALA A 137 2.80 15.40 -9.32
N ARG A 138 2.38 15.33 -8.05
CA ARG A 138 3.19 14.85 -6.93
C ARG A 138 2.54 13.63 -6.28
N LEU A 139 3.36 12.62 -5.99
CA LEU A 139 2.93 11.40 -5.32
C LEU A 139 3.90 11.02 -4.20
N VAL A 140 3.35 10.62 -3.06
CA VAL A 140 4.02 9.75 -2.10
C VAL A 140 3.13 8.53 -1.89
N LEU A 141 3.60 7.35 -2.26
CA LEU A 141 2.88 6.09 -2.16
C LEU A 141 3.67 5.10 -1.32
N ARG A 142 3.02 4.53 -0.30
CA ARG A 142 3.57 3.45 0.52
C ARG A 142 2.75 2.18 0.33
N GLU A 143 3.44 1.08 0.05
CA GLU A 143 2.90 -0.27 0.16
C GLU A 143 3.75 -1.08 1.12
N GLU A 144 3.12 -1.69 2.12
CA GLU A 144 3.76 -2.57 3.10
C GLU A 144 2.95 -3.86 3.18
N GLN A 145 3.59 -4.99 2.93
CA GLN A 145 3.00 -6.32 2.92
C GLN A 145 3.65 -7.16 4.00
N VAL A 146 2.82 -7.79 4.82
CA VAL A 146 3.21 -8.67 5.91
C VAL A 146 2.67 -10.05 5.61
N LEU A 147 3.57 -11.01 5.56
CA LEU A 147 3.30 -12.40 5.27
C LEU A 147 2.96 -13.08 6.59
N GLY A 148 1.69 -13.41 6.83
CA GLY A 148 1.15 -14.01 8.06
C GLY A 148 1.15 -13.09 9.29
N ARG A 149 0.30 -13.41 10.29
CA ARG A 149 0.41 -12.81 11.63
C ARG A 149 1.61 -13.40 12.39
N ALA A 150 1.89 -12.88 13.58
CA ALA A 150 2.97 -13.39 14.42
C ALA A 150 2.79 -14.89 14.71
N GLY A 151 3.81 -15.68 14.37
CA GLY A 151 3.80 -17.14 14.55
C GLY A 151 2.89 -17.93 13.60
N GLU A 152 2.23 -17.25 12.66
CA GLU A 152 1.38 -17.88 11.65
C GLU A 152 2.18 -18.17 10.38
N GLU A 153 1.75 -19.08 9.51
CA GLU A 153 2.27 -19.19 8.14
C GLU A 153 1.63 -18.14 7.20
N PRO A 154 2.25 -17.78 6.08
CA PRO A 154 1.66 -16.83 5.14
C PRO A 154 0.55 -17.43 4.29
N GLY A 155 -0.39 -16.58 3.88
CA GLY A 155 -1.27 -16.86 2.74
C GLY A 155 -0.60 -16.60 1.41
N ARG A 156 -1.33 -16.85 0.31
CA ARG A 156 -0.91 -16.51 -1.03
C ARG A 156 -1.21 -15.05 -1.32
N LEU A 157 -0.19 -14.30 -1.69
CA LEU A 157 -0.30 -12.89 -2.05
C LEU A 157 0.33 -12.66 -3.42
N ALA A 158 -0.44 -12.08 -4.33
CA ALA A 158 0.06 -11.50 -5.56
C ALA A 158 -0.24 -9.99 -5.56
N SER A 159 0.75 -9.18 -5.90
CA SER A 159 0.59 -7.72 -6.01
C SER A 159 1.22 -7.19 -7.28
N ARG A 160 0.56 -6.19 -7.87
CA ARG A 160 1.03 -5.47 -9.05
C ARG A 160 0.87 -3.98 -8.85
N LEU A 161 1.95 -3.23 -9.07
CA LEU A 161 1.97 -1.78 -9.04
C LEU A 161 2.38 -1.25 -10.42
N ILE A 162 1.52 -0.41 -11.00
CA ILE A 162 1.83 0.33 -12.22
C ILE A 162 1.74 1.83 -11.91
N VAL A 163 2.80 2.57 -12.24
CA VAL A 163 2.82 4.03 -12.16
C VAL A 163 3.09 4.59 -13.54
N ARG A 164 2.22 5.50 -13.97
CA ARG A 164 2.36 6.27 -15.21
C ARG A 164 2.49 7.75 -14.91
N VAL A 165 3.36 8.42 -15.65
CA VAL A 165 3.55 9.87 -15.60
C VAL A 165 3.40 10.40 -17.02
N ALA A 166 2.48 11.34 -17.22
CA ALA A 166 2.15 11.91 -18.53
C ALA A 166 1.90 10.80 -19.58
N GLY A 167 1.10 9.79 -19.21
CA GLY A 167 0.75 8.66 -20.07
C GLY A 167 1.84 7.59 -20.27
N ARG A 168 3.07 7.81 -19.78
CA ARG A 168 4.19 6.85 -19.92
C ARG A 168 4.32 5.99 -18.67
N THR A 169 4.41 4.67 -18.82
CA THR A 169 4.71 3.76 -17.70
C THR A 169 6.14 3.95 -17.25
N VAL A 170 6.32 4.42 -16.01
CA VAL A 170 7.64 4.63 -15.39
C VAL A 170 7.98 3.50 -14.43
N LEU A 171 6.98 2.87 -13.80
CA LEU A 171 7.16 1.69 -12.97
C LEU A 171 6.10 0.65 -13.30
N HIS A 172 6.53 -0.59 -13.43
CA HIS A 172 5.66 -1.76 -13.44
C HIS A 172 6.37 -2.84 -12.61
N GLN A 173 5.86 -3.08 -11.41
CA GLN A 173 6.41 -4.04 -10.47
C GLN A 173 5.37 -5.11 -10.15
N GLU A 174 5.83 -6.34 -10.02
CA GLU A 174 5.02 -7.47 -9.55
C GLU A 174 5.76 -8.18 -8.41
N LEU A 175 4.99 -8.69 -7.45
CA LEU A 175 5.48 -9.48 -6.33
C LEU A 175 4.48 -10.59 -6.06
N ALA A 176 4.98 -11.82 -5.93
CA ALA A 176 4.19 -12.99 -5.58
C ALA A 176 4.88 -13.75 -4.44
N CYS A 177 4.15 -14.00 -3.36
CA CYS A 177 4.65 -14.64 -2.15
C CYS A 177 3.66 -15.67 -1.60
N GLY A 178 4.18 -16.61 -0.80
CA GLY A 178 3.38 -17.61 -0.11
C GLY A 178 3.08 -18.86 -0.94
N PRO A 179 2.18 -19.73 -0.46
CA PRO A 179 1.84 -20.99 -1.11
C PRO A 179 1.38 -20.78 -2.56
N GLY A 180 1.95 -21.53 -3.51
CA GLY A 180 1.60 -21.42 -4.93
C GLY A 180 2.13 -20.17 -5.65
N ALA A 181 3.03 -19.40 -5.03
CA ALA A 181 3.87 -18.42 -5.74
C ALA A 181 5.01 -19.13 -6.49
N PRO A 182 5.63 -18.49 -7.50
CA PRO A 182 6.86 -19.00 -8.12
C PRO A 182 7.94 -19.32 -7.08
N GLY A 183 8.73 -20.36 -7.33
CA GLY A 183 9.78 -20.78 -6.41
C GLY A 183 10.80 -19.68 -6.10
N GLY A 184 11.34 -19.68 -4.88
CA GLY A 184 12.38 -18.74 -4.45
C GLY A 184 11.89 -17.42 -3.86
N TRP A 185 10.57 -17.23 -3.71
CA TRP A 185 10.00 -16.03 -3.07
C TRP A 185 10.47 -15.84 -1.62
N ASP A 186 10.81 -16.91 -0.91
CA ASP A 186 11.37 -16.92 0.44
C ASP A 186 12.91 -17.04 0.47
N GLY A 187 13.54 -17.15 -0.69
CA GLY A 187 15.00 -17.28 -0.83
C GLY A 187 15.75 -15.96 -0.61
N PRO A 188 17.10 -16.02 -0.54
CA PRO A 188 17.96 -14.89 -0.18
C PRO A 188 17.92 -13.72 -1.18
N ALA A 189 17.48 -13.99 -2.42
CA ALA A 189 17.35 -12.96 -3.45
C ALA A 189 16.06 -12.13 -3.33
N VAL A 190 15.07 -12.60 -2.55
CA VAL A 190 13.75 -11.98 -2.46
C VAL A 190 13.48 -11.53 -1.03
N LEU A 191 13.15 -12.47 -0.14
CA LEU A 191 12.78 -12.14 1.25
C LEU A 191 13.78 -12.63 2.29
N ASP A 192 14.63 -13.60 1.98
CA ASP A 192 15.59 -14.17 2.95
C ASP A 192 14.93 -14.56 4.29
N GLY A 193 13.77 -15.21 4.22
CA GLY A 193 12.95 -15.55 5.39
C GLY A 193 12.27 -14.38 6.12
N HIS A 194 12.45 -13.13 5.67
CA HIS A 194 11.74 -11.99 6.23
C HIS A 194 10.23 -12.03 5.92
N ARG A 195 9.44 -11.66 6.92
CA ARG A 195 7.97 -11.72 6.88
C ARG A 195 7.31 -10.41 6.48
N ALA A 196 8.09 -9.38 6.17
CA ALA A 196 7.59 -8.08 5.78
C ALA A 196 8.41 -7.52 4.63
N VAL A 197 7.73 -6.99 3.63
CA VAL A 197 8.31 -6.33 2.47
C VAL A 197 7.52 -5.07 2.19
N GLY A 198 8.20 -4.02 1.72
CA GLY A 198 7.50 -2.78 1.41
C GLY A 198 8.32 -1.88 0.51
N GLN A 199 7.61 -0.91 -0.05
CA GLN A 199 8.16 0.05 -1.00
C GLN A 199 7.58 1.43 -0.73
N LEU A 200 8.38 2.44 -1.04
CA LEU A 200 7.99 3.85 -1.02
C LEU A 200 8.29 4.43 -2.39
N VAL A 201 7.24 4.82 -3.11
CA VAL A 201 7.36 5.51 -4.40
C VAL A 201 7.13 7.00 -4.17
N VAL A 202 8.09 7.80 -4.62
CA VAL A 202 7.99 9.26 -4.57
C VAL A 202 8.13 9.80 -5.99
N VAL A 203 7.08 10.47 -6.45
CA VAL A 203 7.09 11.17 -7.75
C VAL A 203 7.01 12.66 -7.49
N ARG A 204 7.96 13.39 -8.07
CA ARG A 204 8.09 14.83 -7.94
C ARG A 204 8.62 15.40 -9.26
N PRO A 205 8.03 16.49 -9.78
CA PRO A 205 8.53 17.11 -11.01
C PRO A 205 9.97 17.62 -10.86
N GLU A 206 10.39 17.97 -9.63
CA GLU A 206 11.77 18.40 -9.36
C GLU A 206 12.83 17.33 -9.66
N PHE A 207 12.45 16.05 -9.67
CA PHE A 207 13.40 14.96 -9.94
C PHE A 207 13.88 14.91 -11.38
N VAL A 208 13.18 15.58 -12.29
CA VAL A 208 13.62 15.78 -13.67
C VAL A 208 14.85 16.70 -13.71
N ALA A 209 14.86 17.75 -12.89
CA ALA A 209 15.93 18.75 -12.87
C ALA A 209 17.11 18.33 -11.97
N ALA A 210 16.85 17.60 -10.88
CA ALA A 210 17.88 17.16 -9.95
C ALA A 210 17.56 15.77 -9.42
N ALA A 211 18.54 14.86 -9.45
CA ALA A 211 18.39 13.56 -8.81
C ALA A 211 18.06 13.74 -7.31
N PRO A 212 17.13 12.96 -6.75
CA PRO A 212 16.83 13.06 -5.33
C PRO A 212 18.08 12.78 -4.50
N ARG A 213 18.21 13.52 -3.41
CA ARG A 213 19.19 13.18 -2.38
C ARG A 213 18.85 11.79 -1.87
N ARG A 214 19.83 10.89 -1.86
CA ARG A 214 19.64 9.54 -1.33
C ARG A 214 19.04 9.65 0.06
N PRO A 215 17.90 8.99 0.36
CA PRO A 215 17.37 9.01 1.71
C PRO A 215 18.46 8.47 2.64
N HIS A 216 18.91 9.29 3.57
CA HIS A 216 19.84 8.86 4.58
C HIS A 216 19.14 7.77 5.40
N THR A 217 19.62 6.52 5.35
CA THR A 217 19.25 5.44 6.26
C THR A 217 19.78 5.67 7.69
N GLY A 218 20.05 6.92 8.06
CA GLY A 218 20.37 7.32 9.43
C GLY A 218 19.10 7.29 10.28
N GLY A 219 19.18 6.63 11.44
CA GLY A 219 18.06 6.30 12.34
C GLY A 219 17.32 7.47 13.02
N GLY A 220 17.10 8.58 12.31
CA GLY A 220 16.25 9.71 12.69
C GLY A 220 14.77 9.50 12.35
N ARG A 221 13.91 10.41 12.80
CA ARG A 221 12.46 10.25 13.08
C ARG A 221 11.52 9.85 11.93
N ASP A 222 12.02 9.61 10.71
CA ASP A 222 11.27 9.00 9.60
C ASP A 222 11.52 7.48 9.43
N ALA A 223 12.27 6.86 10.35
CA ALA A 223 12.46 5.42 10.46
C ALA A 223 11.23 4.65 11.01
N ARG A 224 10.01 4.97 10.55
CA ARG A 224 8.81 4.16 10.84
C ARG A 224 8.73 2.87 10.00
N PHE A 225 9.60 2.70 9.00
CA PHE A 225 9.75 1.45 8.27
C PHE A 225 10.34 0.32 9.15
N ALA A 226 11.38 0.63 9.94
CA ALA A 226 12.10 -0.39 10.72
C ALA A 226 11.66 -0.51 12.19
N ARG A 227 11.14 0.55 12.81
CA ARG A 227 10.86 0.56 14.26
C ARG A 227 9.58 -0.21 14.65
N ARG A 228 8.64 -0.45 13.73
CA ARG A 228 7.37 -1.15 14.05
C ARG A 228 7.47 -2.67 13.90
N ALA A 229 8.27 -3.17 12.96
CA ALA A 229 8.58 -4.60 12.83
C ALA A 229 9.30 -5.16 14.08
N ARG A 230 10.15 -4.34 14.74
CA ARG A 230 10.87 -4.76 15.96
C ARG A 230 9.99 -4.98 17.20
N ARG A 231 8.77 -4.42 17.26
CA ARG A 231 7.86 -4.62 18.42
C ARG A 231 7.04 -5.91 18.36
N LEU A 232 7.05 -6.63 17.23
CA LEU A 232 6.32 -7.90 17.06
C LEU A 232 7.22 -9.14 17.23
N GLY A 233 8.53 -8.96 17.44
CA GLY A 233 9.52 -10.05 17.48
C GLY A 233 10.10 -10.38 18.85
N GLU A 234 9.68 -9.72 19.94
CA GLU A 234 10.19 -10.04 21.29
C GLU A 234 9.32 -11.10 21.99
N CYS A 235 9.32 -12.32 21.46
CA CYS A 235 8.92 -13.51 22.21
C CYS A 235 10.19 -14.24 22.66
N ARG A 236 10.44 -14.23 23.98
CA ARG A 236 11.58 -14.84 24.66
C ARG A 236 11.73 -16.33 24.33
N GLY A 237 12.94 -16.75 23.95
CA GLY A 237 13.38 -18.14 24.10
C GLY A 237 14.51 -18.58 23.19
N GLY A 238 15.77 -18.46 23.66
CA GLY A 238 16.81 -19.43 23.32
C GLY A 238 17.81 -19.06 22.20
N ARG A 239 19.06 -18.88 22.65
CA ARG A 239 20.35 -18.90 21.92
C ARG A 239 20.72 -17.63 21.15
N ARG A 240 21.74 -16.97 21.70
CA ARG A 240 22.51 -15.88 21.10
C ARG A 240 23.07 -16.33 19.75
N ALA A 241 22.65 -15.66 18.68
CA ALA A 241 23.44 -15.55 17.46
C ALA A 241 23.79 -14.06 17.29
N ALA A 242 25.07 -13.75 17.32
CA ALA A 242 25.56 -12.47 16.83
C ALA A 242 25.41 -12.51 15.31
N ALA A 243 24.64 -11.58 14.74
CA ALA A 243 24.64 -11.33 13.31
C ALA A 243 25.12 -9.90 13.09
N GLN A 244 26.38 -9.79 12.65
CA GLN A 244 26.90 -8.57 12.06
C GLN A 244 26.01 -8.19 10.88
N ALA A 245 25.59 -6.93 10.83
CA ALA A 245 25.14 -6.30 9.61
C ALA A 245 26.32 -6.26 8.63
N GLY A 246 26.48 -7.34 7.88
CA GLY A 246 27.38 -7.43 6.73
C GLY A 246 26.70 -6.78 5.54
N ALA A 247 26.88 -5.47 5.41
CA ALA A 247 26.74 -4.80 4.14
C ALA A 247 27.78 -5.38 3.17
N GLY A 248 27.38 -6.34 2.34
CA GLY A 248 27.87 -6.37 0.96
C GLY A 248 27.30 -5.13 0.25
N PRO A 249 28.09 -4.39 -0.52
CA PRO A 249 27.71 -3.07 -1.02
C PRO A 249 26.53 -3.21 -1.98
N GLY A 250 25.30 -2.92 -1.55
CA GLY A 250 24.18 -2.97 -2.48
C GLY A 250 22.76 -2.98 -1.92
N ALA A 251 22.52 -3.33 -0.65
CA ALA A 251 21.18 -3.31 -0.06
C ALA A 251 20.79 -1.87 0.37
N GLY A 252 20.67 -0.99 -0.61
CA GLY A 252 20.01 0.30 -0.43
C GLY A 252 18.51 0.07 -0.29
N ALA A 253 17.86 0.84 0.59
CA ALA A 253 16.47 1.18 0.34
C ALA A 253 16.41 1.76 -1.08
N ALA A 254 15.92 0.98 -2.03
CA ALA A 254 15.72 1.44 -3.39
C ALA A 254 14.52 2.38 -3.36
N GLY A 255 14.76 3.64 -2.98
CA GLY A 255 13.93 4.73 -3.44
C GLY A 255 14.13 4.82 -4.94
N LEU A 256 13.22 4.20 -5.70
CA LEU A 256 13.22 4.34 -7.15
C LEU A 256 12.75 5.75 -7.47
N ALA A 257 13.73 6.62 -7.72
CA ALA A 257 13.50 7.91 -8.32
C ALA A 257 13.32 7.69 -9.82
N LEU A 258 12.07 7.64 -10.24
CA LEU A 258 11.73 7.51 -11.65
C LEU A 258 11.99 8.86 -12.33
N ARG A 259 12.82 8.82 -13.37
CA ARG A 259 13.06 9.94 -14.30
C ARG A 259 12.03 9.96 -15.41
#